data_AF-A0A0X2NMR0-F1
#
_entry.id   AF-A0A0X2NMR0-F1
#
_cell.length_a   1.000
_cell.length_b   1.000
_cell.length_c   1.000
_cell.angle_alpha   90.00
_cell.angle_beta   90.00
_cell.angle_gamma   90.00
#
_symmetry.space_group_name_H-M   'P 1'
#
loop_
_entity.id
_entity.type
_entity.pdbx_description
1 polymer ?
#
loop_
_entity_poly.entity_id
_entity_poly.type
_entity_poly.pdbx_seq_one_letter_code
_entity_poly.pdbx_strand_id
1 'polypeptide(L)'
;MPDNYARTDLDTPTGARRKKLFSFDGDAIGVGAERVARFLGTGSYLLWQTVFVIIWILLNIGGMWWNWDPYPFILLNLAFSTQAAYAAPLILLAQNRQDDRDRVSLNEDRRRTAETKADTEFLARELAGLRIAVGENVTRDYLRHELDDLTDLLHRIEDKLEDREHDDHDSQDGPSDRPR
;
A
#
# COMPACT_ATOMS: atom_id res chain seq x y z
N MET A 1 58.82 2.20 -11.33
CA MET A 1 57.67 2.62 -12.16
C MET A 1 57.85 1.96 -13.53
N PRO A 2 56.92 1.12 -14.01
CA PRO A 2 55.49 1.14 -13.71
C PRO A 2 54.94 -0.13 -13.06
N ASP A 3 53.88 0.10 -12.27
CA ASP A 3 52.97 -0.88 -11.70
C ASP A 3 52.10 -1.51 -12.79
N ASN A 4 51.97 -2.83 -12.80
CA ASN A 4 50.92 -3.52 -13.54
C ASN A 4 50.15 -4.42 -12.56
N TYR A 5 49.29 -3.75 -11.78
CA TYR A 5 48.19 -4.42 -11.11
C TYR A 5 47.27 -5.02 -12.17
N ALA A 6 47.37 -6.33 -12.37
CA ALA A 6 46.30 -7.11 -12.96
C ALA A 6 45.12 -7.04 -11.99
N ARG A 7 44.26 -6.03 -12.18
CA ARG A 7 42.95 -5.97 -11.55
C ARG A 7 42.14 -7.13 -12.13
N THR A 8 42.06 -8.20 -11.35
CA THR A 8 41.12 -9.28 -11.57
C THR A 8 39.72 -8.69 -11.43
N ASP A 9 39.13 -8.33 -12.56
CA ASP A 9 37.74 -7.87 -12.67
C ASP A 9 36.85 -9.08 -12.44
N LEU A 10 36.59 -9.36 -11.16
CA LEU A 10 35.92 -10.56 -10.65
C LEU A 10 34.45 -10.26 -10.34
N ASP A 11 33.79 -9.44 -11.17
CA ASP A 11 32.44 -8.94 -10.89
C ASP A 11 31.51 -9.13 -12.10
N THR A 12 31.45 -10.35 -12.61
CA THR A 12 30.36 -10.76 -13.51
C THR A 12 29.71 -12.01 -12.94
N PRO A 13 28.56 -11.90 -12.25
CA PRO A 13 27.77 -13.08 -11.95
C PRO A 13 27.32 -13.67 -13.28
N THR A 14 27.94 -14.78 -13.68
CA THR A 14 27.47 -15.60 -14.78
C THR A 14 26.07 -16.10 -14.42
N GLY A 15 25.06 -15.36 -14.88
CA GLY A 15 23.67 -15.78 -14.83
C GLY A 15 23.54 -17.06 -15.65
N ALA A 16 23.58 -18.20 -14.97
CA ALA A 16 23.23 -19.49 -15.54
C ALA A 16 21.81 -19.37 -16.09
N ARG A 17 21.70 -19.17 -17.40
CA ARG A 17 20.44 -19.10 -18.14
C ARG A 17 19.77 -20.47 -18.02
N ARG A 18 19.00 -20.66 -16.96
CA ARG A 18 18.16 -21.84 -16.71
C ARG A 18 17.26 -22.00 -17.95
N LYS A 19 17.59 -22.96 -18.80
CA LYS A 19 16.80 -23.29 -20.00
C LYS A 19 15.40 -23.70 -19.53
N LYS A 20 14.43 -22.79 -19.66
CA LYS A 20 13.00 -23.08 -19.49
C LYS A 20 12.57 -23.93 -20.68
N LEU A 21 12.73 -25.24 -20.58
CA LEU A 21 12.35 -26.19 -21.64
C LEU A 21 10.83 -26.44 -21.73
N PHE A 22 10.04 -25.86 -20.82
CA PHE A 22 8.58 -25.85 -20.88
C PHE A 22 8.08 -24.43 -20.64
N SER A 23 7.97 -23.64 -21.70
CA SER A 23 7.15 -22.43 -21.70
C SER A 23 5.69 -22.84 -21.89
N PHE A 24 5.09 -23.42 -20.85
CA PHE A 24 3.63 -23.43 -20.76
C PHE A 24 3.20 -21.97 -20.66
N ASP A 25 2.44 -21.50 -21.65
CA ASP A 25 1.90 -20.14 -21.67
C ASP A 25 1.05 -19.93 -20.42
N GLY A 26 1.64 -19.18 -19.48
CA GLY A 26 1.07 -19.00 -18.15
C GLY A 26 -0.22 -18.20 -18.16
N ASP A 27 -0.48 -17.46 -19.24
CA ASP A 27 -1.66 -16.62 -19.40
C ASP A 27 -2.89 -17.42 -19.84
N ALA A 28 -2.74 -18.36 -20.78
CA ALA A 28 -3.84 -19.22 -21.22
C ALA A 28 -4.36 -20.13 -20.08
N ILE A 29 -3.44 -20.67 -19.28
CA ILE A 29 -3.79 -21.46 -18.09
C ILE A 29 -4.37 -20.58 -16.98
N GLY A 30 -3.91 -19.33 -16.86
CA GLY A 30 -4.41 -18.36 -15.87
C GLY A 30 -5.89 -18.05 -16.05
N VAL A 31 -6.31 -17.76 -17.29
CA VAL A 31 -7.72 -17.50 -17.63
C VAL A 31 -8.59 -18.74 -17.43
N GLY A 32 -8.09 -19.92 -17.77
CA GLY A 32 -8.78 -21.20 -17.51
C GLY A 32 -8.96 -21.47 -16.02
N ALA A 33 -7.91 -21.25 -15.21
CA ALA A 33 -7.95 -21.44 -13.76
C ALA A 33 -8.92 -20.48 -13.07
N GLU A 34 -9.01 -19.23 -13.51
CA GLU A 34 -9.95 -18.26 -12.96
C GLU A 34 -11.42 -18.66 -13.20
N ARG A 35 -11.71 -19.25 -14.37
CA ARG A 35 -13.06 -19.75 -14.70
C ARG A 35 -13.40 -20.99 -13.88
N VAL A 36 -12.44 -21.90 -13.71
CA VAL A 36 -12.58 -23.10 -12.88
C VAL A 36 -12.74 -22.73 -11.40
N ALA A 37 -11.98 -21.76 -10.89
CA ALA A 37 -12.08 -21.26 -9.51
C ALA A 37 -13.46 -20.64 -9.23
N ARG A 38 -14.00 -19.83 -10.14
CA ARG A 38 -15.36 -19.28 -10.01
C ARG A 38 -16.43 -20.37 -10.06
N PHE A 39 -16.22 -21.41 -10.87
CA PHE A 39 -17.14 -22.54 -10.99
C PHE A 39 -17.12 -23.46 -9.75
N LEU A 40 -15.94 -23.73 -9.17
CA LEU A 40 -15.79 -24.54 -7.96
C LEU A 40 -16.19 -23.78 -6.68
N GLY A 41 -15.99 -22.46 -6.63
CA GLY A 41 -16.34 -21.63 -5.48
C GLY A 41 -17.84 -21.33 -5.35
N THR A 42 -18.58 -21.43 -6.46
CA THR A 42 -20.04 -21.37 -6.46
C THR A 42 -20.54 -22.81 -6.27
N GLY A 43 -21.27 -23.13 -5.19
CA GLY A 43 -21.73 -24.52 -4.88
C GLY A 43 -22.52 -25.25 -5.97
N SER A 44 -22.75 -24.61 -7.12
CA SER A 44 -23.25 -25.15 -8.38
C SER A 44 -22.51 -26.40 -8.88
N TYR A 45 -21.19 -26.50 -8.70
CA TYR A 45 -20.45 -27.71 -9.12
C TYR A 45 -20.94 -28.95 -8.36
N LEU A 46 -21.05 -28.85 -7.03
CA LEU A 46 -21.55 -29.94 -6.18
C LEU A 46 -22.98 -30.31 -6.57
N LEU A 47 -23.84 -29.32 -6.83
CA LEU A 47 -25.22 -29.56 -7.28
C LEU A 47 -25.25 -30.36 -8.59
N TRP A 48 -24.48 -29.95 -9.60
CA TRP A 48 -24.43 -30.65 -10.88
C TRP A 48 -23.89 -32.08 -10.70
N GLN A 49 -22.83 -32.25 -9.91
CA GLN A 49 -22.24 -33.56 -9.61
C GLN A 49 -23.24 -34.50 -8.91
N THR A 50 -24.01 -34.00 -7.94
CA THR A 50 -25.06 -34.79 -7.28
C THR A 50 -26.17 -35.18 -8.25
N VAL A 51 -26.63 -34.25 -9.09
CA VAL A 51 -27.65 -34.53 -10.10
C VAL A 51 -27.17 -35.60 -11.08
N PHE A 52 -25.91 -35.53 -11.53
CA PHE A 52 -25.31 -36.55 -12.39
C PHE A 52 -25.32 -37.94 -11.76
N VAL A 53 -24.89 -38.05 -10.50
CA VAL A 53 -24.89 -39.32 -9.77
C VAL A 53 -26.30 -39.87 -9.62
N ILE A 54 -27.28 -39.03 -9.29
CA ILE A 54 -28.68 -39.44 -9.19
C ILE A 54 -29.20 -39.96 -10.53
N ILE A 55 -28.96 -39.22 -11.64
CA ILE A 55 -29.38 -39.64 -12.97
C ILE A 55 -28.71 -40.97 -13.35
N TRP A 56 -27.43 -41.14 -13.07
CA TRP A 56 -26.69 -42.37 -13.34
C TRP A 56 -27.31 -43.58 -12.63
N ILE A 57 -27.59 -43.43 -11.33
CA ILE A 57 -28.24 -44.47 -10.52
C ILE A 57 -29.64 -44.77 -11.07
N LEU A 58 -30.44 -43.75 -11.40
CA LEU A 58 -31.80 -43.93 -11.94
C LEU A 58 -31.81 -44.62 -13.31
N LEU A 59 -30.89 -44.25 -14.22
CA LEU A 59 -30.72 -44.91 -15.52
C LEU A 59 -30.31 -46.38 -15.37
N ASN A 60 -29.48 -46.68 -14.36
CA ASN A 60 -29.01 -48.03 -14.10
C ASN A 60 -30.11 -48.92 -13.50
N ILE A 61 -30.81 -48.43 -12.48
CA ILE A 61 -31.94 -49.14 -11.83
C ILE A 61 -33.14 -49.27 -12.79
N GLY A 62 -33.35 -48.27 -13.64
CA GLY A 62 -34.41 -48.26 -14.66
C GLY A 62 -34.26 -49.34 -15.74
N GLY A 63 -33.19 -50.13 -15.70
CA GLY A 63 -33.08 -51.34 -16.52
C GLY A 63 -33.09 -51.02 -18.02
N MET A 64 -32.25 -50.09 -18.47
CA MET A 64 -31.99 -49.89 -19.90
C MET A 64 -31.26 -51.13 -20.46
N TRP A 65 -32.05 -52.18 -20.71
CA TRP A 65 -31.81 -53.48 -21.37
C TRP A 65 -30.57 -54.33 -21.02
N TRP A 66 -29.56 -53.83 -20.31
CA TRP A 66 -28.28 -54.52 -20.17
C TRP A 66 -27.59 -54.48 -18.80
N ASN A 67 -28.18 -53.88 -17.75
CA ASN A 67 -27.58 -53.76 -16.41
C ASN A 67 -26.08 -53.38 -16.48
N TRP A 68 -25.78 -52.27 -17.14
CA TRP A 68 -24.40 -51.96 -17.56
C TRP A 68 -23.43 -51.68 -16.39
N ASP A 69 -23.96 -51.37 -15.20
CA ASP A 69 -23.20 -51.16 -13.96
C ASP A 69 -24.00 -51.62 -12.72
N PRO A 70 -24.12 -52.94 -12.47
CA PRO A 70 -24.94 -53.47 -11.36
C PRO A 70 -24.41 -53.00 -10.00
N TYR A 71 -25.30 -52.95 -8.98
CA TYR A 71 -24.90 -52.69 -7.60
C TYR A 71 -23.73 -53.60 -7.20
N PRO A 72 -22.56 -53.08 -6.76
CA PRO A 72 -22.29 -51.77 -6.13
C PRO A 72 -21.73 -50.63 -7.02
N PHE A 73 -22.11 -50.53 -8.31
CA PHE A 73 -21.71 -49.45 -9.24
C PHE A 73 -20.18 -49.30 -9.42
N ILE A 74 -19.53 -50.35 -9.95
CA ILE A 74 -18.08 -50.41 -10.11
C ILE A 74 -17.54 -49.34 -11.08
N LEU A 75 -18.30 -49.01 -12.14
CA LEU A 75 -17.87 -48.03 -13.13
C LEU A 75 -17.92 -46.61 -12.57
N LEU A 76 -18.98 -46.30 -11.81
CA LEU A 76 -19.07 -45.02 -11.10
C LEU A 76 -17.90 -44.87 -10.12
N ASN A 77 -17.61 -45.91 -9.34
CA ASN A 77 -16.50 -45.88 -8.38
C ASN A 77 -15.14 -45.72 -9.07
N LEU A 78 -14.92 -46.42 -10.19
CA LEU A 78 -13.71 -46.27 -10.99
C LEU A 78 -13.56 -44.84 -11.51
N ALA A 79 -14.64 -44.24 -12.03
CA ALA A 79 -14.64 -42.86 -12.50
C ALA A 79 -14.29 -41.87 -11.40
N PHE A 80 -14.88 -42.01 -10.21
CA PHE A 80 -14.53 -41.18 -9.04
C PHE A 80 -13.08 -41.37 -8.60
N SER A 81 -12.58 -42.60 -8.63
CA SER A 81 -11.19 -42.91 -8.30
C SER A 81 -10.22 -42.22 -9.27
N THR A 82 -10.49 -42.28 -10.57
CA THR A 82 -9.69 -41.58 -11.59
C THR A 82 -9.84 -40.05 -11.46
N GLN A 83 -11.04 -39.55 -11.17
CA GLN A 83 -11.30 -38.14 -10.95
C GLN A 83 -10.46 -37.60 -9.79
N ALA A 84 -10.44 -38.29 -8.66
CA ALA A 84 -9.62 -37.92 -7.50
C ALA A 84 -8.12 -37.98 -7.84
N ALA A 85 -7.68 -39.02 -8.56
CA ALA A 85 -6.29 -39.18 -8.97
C ALA A 85 -5.79 -38.05 -9.88
N TYR A 86 -6.63 -37.54 -10.80
CA TYR A 86 -6.29 -36.40 -11.66
C TYR A 86 -6.47 -35.04 -10.98
N ALA A 87 -7.33 -34.95 -9.96
CA ALA A 87 -7.50 -33.73 -9.19
C ALA A 87 -6.23 -33.34 -8.42
N ALA A 88 -5.53 -34.32 -7.82
CA ALA A 88 -4.32 -34.07 -7.04
C ALA A 88 -3.22 -33.27 -7.79
N PRO A 89 -2.78 -33.67 -9.00
CA PRO A 89 -1.79 -32.90 -9.76
C PRO A 89 -2.33 -31.55 -10.24
N LEU A 90 -3.61 -31.45 -10.62
CA LEU A 90 -4.21 -30.17 -11.02
C LEU A 90 -4.22 -29.16 -9.86
N ILE A 91 -4.58 -29.63 -8.66
CA ILE A 91 -4.56 -28.82 -7.43
C ILE A 91 -3.12 -28.38 -7.13
N LEU A 92 -2.14 -29.28 -7.25
CA LEU A 92 -0.73 -28.94 -7.04
C LEU A 92 -0.23 -27.87 -8.03
N LEU A 93 -0.64 -27.95 -9.30
CA LEU A 93 -0.33 -26.90 -10.28
C LEU A 93 -1.01 -25.57 -9.96
N ALA A 94 -2.27 -25.61 -9.50
CA ALA A 94 -3.00 -24.42 -9.09
C ALA A 94 -2.35 -23.77 -7.85
N GLN A 95 -1.93 -24.58 -6.87
CA GLN A 95 -1.24 -24.15 -5.65
C GLN A 95 0.12 -23.52 -5.96
N ASN A 96 0.99 -24.17 -6.75
CA ASN A 96 2.29 -23.60 -7.12
C ASN A 96 2.15 -22.21 -7.75
N ARG A 97 1.09 -21.98 -8.55
CA ARG A 97 0.81 -20.67 -9.13
C ARG A 97 0.28 -19.64 -8.14
N GLN A 98 -0.53 -20.07 -7.19
CA GLN A 98 -0.97 -19.21 -6.09
C GLN A 98 0.23 -18.78 -5.25
N ASP A 99 1.08 -19.73 -4.85
CA ASP A 99 2.30 -19.48 -4.08
C ASP A 99 3.25 -18.52 -4.81
N ASP A 100 3.43 -18.68 -6.13
CA ASP A 100 4.24 -17.77 -6.94
C ASP A 100 3.68 -16.33 -6.96
N ARG A 101 2.36 -16.16 -7.11
CA ARG A 101 1.70 -14.84 -7.06
C ARG A 101 1.82 -14.23 -5.67
N ASP A 102 1.53 -15.01 -4.64
CA ASP A 102 1.59 -14.57 -3.25
C ASP A 102 3.02 -14.15 -2.88
N ARG A 103 4.03 -14.87 -3.36
CA ARG A 103 5.43 -14.52 -3.18
C ARG A 103 5.79 -13.18 -3.84
N VAL A 104 5.32 -12.92 -5.06
CA VAL A 104 5.54 -11.63 -5.74
C VAL A 104 4.86 -10.51 -4.96
N SER A 105 3.59 -10.69 -4.56
CA SER A 105 2.85 -9.72 -3.77
C SER A 105 3.54 -9.40 -2.44
N LEU A 106 4.04 -10.42 -1.73
CA LEU A 106 4.77 -10.25 -0.48
C LEU A 106 6.09 -9.50 -0.66
N ASN A 107 6.80 -9.73 -1.76
CA ASN A 107 8.05 -9.01 -2.04
C ASN A 107 7.79 -7.53 -2.37
N GLU A 108 6.73 -7.22 -3.13
CA GLU A 108 6.33 -5.85 -3.39
C GLU A 108 5.91 -5.13 -2.11
N ASP A 109 5.13 -5.79 -1.26
CA ASP A 109 4.68 -5.22 0.02
C ASP A 109 5.86 -4.93 0.96
N ARG A 110 6.83 -5.85 1.04
CA ARG A 110 8.09 -5.62 1.78
C ARG A 110 8.87 -4.43 1.22
N ARG A 111 8.95 -4.29 -0.12
CA ARG A 111 9.66 -3.17 -0.74
C ARG A 111 8.97 -1.84 -0.42
N ARG A 112 7.64 -1.78 -0.57
CA ARG A 112 6.84 -0.59 -0.22
C ARG A 112 6.96 -0.22 1.25
N THR A 113 6.97 -1.21 2.14
CA THR A 113 7.16 -0.99 3.59
C THR A 113 8.55 -0.41 3.87
N ALA A 114 9.59 -0.93 3.21
CA ALA A 114 10.94 -0.40 3.34
C ALA A 114 11.08 1.04 2.81
N GLU A 115 10.50 1.33 1.64
CA GLU A 115 10.44 2.68 1.05
C GLU A 115 9.70 3.65 1.99
N THR A 116 8.51 3.28 2.46
CA THR A 116 7.69 4.11 3.38
C THR A 116 8.43 4.39 4.68
N LYS A 117 9.16 3.39 5.22
CA LYS A 117 9.97 3.57 6.42
C LYS A 117 11.11 4.56 6.16
N ALA A 118 11.82 4.44 5.05
CA ALA A 118 12.90 5.35 4.68
C ALA A 118 12.40 6.79 4.49
N ASP A 119 11.26 6.97 3.82
CA ASP A 119 10.63 8.29 3.64
C ASP A 119 10.22 8.90 4.98
N THR A 120 9.67 8.09 5.89
CA THR A 120 9.30 8.55 7.23
C THR A 120 10.53 8.96 8.04
N GLU A 121 11.61 8.18 7.99
CA GLU A 121 12.89 8.50 8.65
C GLU A 121 13.51 9.78 8.05
N PHE A 122 13.43 9.95 6.73
CA PHE A 122 13.88 11.16 6.04
C PHE A 122 13.09 12.38 6.50
N LEU A 123 11.75 12.31 6.45
CA LEU A 123 10.87 13.39 6.91
C LEU A 123 11.08 13.70 8.39
N ALA A 124 11.30 12.71 9.24
CA ALA A 124 11.57 12.91 10.66
C ALA A 124 12.91 13.65 10.88
N ARG A 125 13.96 13.29 10.13
CA ARG A 125 15.25 13.99 10.18
C ARG A 125 15.14 15.41 9.65
N GLU A 126 14.43 15.61 8.55
CA GLU A 126 14.23 16.93 7.95
C GLU A 126 13.41 17.83 8.89
N LEU A 127 12.34 17.30 9.49
CA LEU A 127 11.56 18.00 10.50
C LEU A 127 12.38 18.34 11.73
N ALA A 128 13.27 17.45 12.18
CA ALA A 128 14.17 17.73 13.29
C ALA A 128 15.17 18.84 12.95
N GLY A 129 15.73 18.84 11.73
CA GLY A 129 16.60 19.91 11.23
C GLY A 129 15.87 21.24 11.12
N LEU A 130 14.67 21.24 10.52
CA LEU A 130 13.80 22.41 10.41
C LEU A 130 13.43 22.94 11.80
N ARG A 131 13.12 22.07 12.77
CA ARG A 131 12.81 22.46 14.14
C ARG A 131 13.99 23.18 14.81
N ILE A 132 15.22 22.71 14.60
CA ILE A 132 16.41 23.38 15.15
C ILE A 132 16.60 24.75 14.47
N ALA A 133 16.54 24.80 13.14
CA ALA A 133 16.70 26.04 12.39
C ALA A 133 15.62 27.09 12.71
N VAL A 134 14.35 26.69 12.85
CA VAL A 134 13.24 27.57 13.26
C VAL A 134 13.33 27.93 14.74
N GLY A 135 13.72 26.98 15.59
CA GLY A 135 13.91 27.22 17.03
C GLY A 135 15.02 28.23 17.33
N GLU A 136 16.06 28.29 16.50
CA GLU A 136 17.10 29.31 16.60
C GLU A 136 16.68 30.65 15.99
N ASN A 137 15.88 30.68 14.92
CA ASN A 137 15.59 31.92 14.16
C ASN A 137 14.27 32.62 14.57
N VAL A 138 13.34 31.92 15.22
CA VAL A 138 12.22 32.52 15.96
C VAL A 138 12.63 32.59 17.43
N THR A 139 13.77 33.24 17.67
CA THR A 139 14.33 33.36 19.00
C THR A 139 13.48 34.34 19.77
N ARG A 140 13.14 33.97 21.00
CA ARG A 140 12.49 34.81 22.01
C ARG A 140 13.01 36.24 22.06
N ASP A 141 14.28 36.46 21.72
CA ASP A 141 14.91 37.77 21.66
C ASP A 141 14.39 38.64 20.50
N TYR A 142 14.15 38.08 19.32
CA TYR A 142 13.51 38.82 18.20
C TYR A 142 12.05 39.17 18.54
N LEU A 143 11.29 38.19 19.07
CA LEU A 143 9.92 38.46 19.55
C LEU A 143 9.89 39.47 20.70
N ARG A 144 10.88 39.47 21.59
CA ARG A 144 11.00 40.50 22.65
C ARG A 144 11.34 41.86 22.06
N HIS A 145 12.28 41.92 21.13
CA HIS A 145 12.67 43.19 20.49
C HIS A 145 11.49 43.81 19.76
N GLU A 146 10.74 43.01 18.99
CA GLU A 146 9.58 43.51 18.25
C GLU A 146 8.44 43.93 19.19
N LEU A 147 8.25 43.23 20.32
CA LEU A 147 7.29 43.62 21.36
C LEU A 147 7.72 44.89 22.11
N ASP A 148 9.01 45.06 22.39
CA ASP A 148 9.54 46.29 23.00
C ASP A 148 9.40 47.47 22.03
N ASP A 149 9.75 47.31 20.75
CA ASP A 149 9.57 48.34 19.72
C ASP A 149 8.09 48.75 19.56
N LEU A 150 7.17 47.78 19.57
CA LEU A 150 5.72 48.03 19.58
C LEU A 150 5.27 48.80 20.83
N THR A 151 5.85 48.49 21.98
CA THR A 151 5.54 49.15 23.27
C THR A 151 6.04 50.59 23.26
N ASP A 152 7.27 50.83 22.81
CA ASP A 152 7.85 52.17 22.68
C ASP A 152 7.07 53.03 21.67
N LEU A 153 6.62 52.44 20.56
CA LEU A 153 5.76 53.13 19.60
C LEU A 153 4.42 53.54 20.21
N LEU A 154 3.80 52.68 21.03
CA LEU A 154 2.56 53.03 21.74
C LEU A 154 2.80 54.17 22.73
N HIS A 155 3.83 54.09 23.56
CA HIS A 155 4.19 55.15 24.51
C HIS A 155 4.42 56.49 23.82
N ARG A 156 5.13 56.50 22.69
CA ARG A 156 5.36 57.73 21.92
C ARG A 156 4.08 58.32 21.33
N ILE A 157 3.09 57.49 21.02
CA ILE A 157 1.77 57.95 20.56
C ILE A 157 0.99 58.53 21.74
N GLU A 158 1.02 57.88 22.90
CA GLU A 158 0.41 58.33 24.16
C GLU A 158 0.95 59.71 24.56
N ASP A 159 2.28 59.87 24.65
CA ASP A 159 2.93 61.14 25.00
C ASP A 159 2.55 62.27 24.03
N LYS A 160 2.45 61.96 22.73
CA LYS A 160 2.00 62.92 21.71
C LYS A 160 0.52 63.28 21.83
N LEU A 161 -0.30 62.38 22.37
CA LEU A 161 -1.70 62.67 22.65
C LEU A 161 -1.81 63.56 23.90
N GLU A 162 -1.08 63.25 24.97
CA GLU A 162 -1.04 64.07 26.19
C GLU A 162 -0.53 65.49 25.94
N ASP A 163 0.54 65.66 25.15
CA ASP A 163 1.06 66.98 24.77
C ASP A 163 0.02 67.80 24.00
N ARG A 164 -0.75 67.16 23.11
CA ARG A 164 -1.85 67.82 22.39
C ARG A 164 -2.99 68.23 23.31
N GLU A 165 -3.32 67.38 24.28
CA GLU A 165 -4.38 67.66 25.26
C GLU A 165 -3.98 68.81 26.20
N HIS A 166 -2.69 68.90 26.58
CA HIS A 166 -2.16 70.03 27.35
C HIS A 166 -2.19 71.36 26.57
N ASP A 167 -1.84 71.35 25.29
CA ASP A 167 -1.82 72.56 24.44
C ASP A 167 -3.25 73.07 24.15
N ASP A 168 -4.23 72.16 24.00
CA ASP A 168 -5.66 72.52 23.90
C ASP A 168 -6.23 73.06 25.23
N HIS A 169 -5.73 72.59 26.38
CA HIS A 169 -6.13 73.09 27.70
C HIS A 169 -5.55 74.47 28.02
N ASP A 170 -4.28 74.74 27.68
CA ASP A 170 -3.65 76.05 27.89
C ASP A 170 -4.22 77.11 26.94
N SER A 171 -4.72 76.69 25.77
CA SER A 171 -5.45 77.54 24.82
C SER A 171 -6.86 77.94 25.30
N GLN A 172 -7.43 77.23 26.29
CA GLN A 172 -8.78 77.47 26.80
C GLN A 172 -8.81 78.38 28.04
N ASP A 173 -7.66 78.60 28.70
CA ASP A 173 -7.48 79.48 29.87
C ASP A 173 -6.70 80.76 29.54
N GLY A 174 -6.75 81.21 28.28
CA GLY A 174 -6.28 82.53 27.87
C GLY A 174 -7.04 83.64 28.61
N PRO A 175 -6.35 84.64 29.21
CA PRO A 175 -6.96 85.60 30.13
C PRO A 175 -8.09 86.35 29.45
N SER A 176 -9.29 86.26 30.04
CA SER A 176 -10.46 87.06 29.68
C SER A 176 -10.13 88.54 29.89
N ASP A 177 -9.66 89.16 28.82
CA ASP A 177 -9.34 90.58 28.72
C ASP A 177 -10.60 91.40 29.06
N ARG A 178 -10.51 92.20 30.14
CA ARG A 178 -11.54 93.17 30.53
C ARG A 178 -11.15 94.54 29.99
N PRO A 179 -11.94 95.15 29.08
CA PRO A 179 -11.82 96.57 28.82
C PRO A 179 -12.93 97.36 29.52
N ARG A 180 -12.47 98.30 30.36
CA ARG A 180 -13.06 99.59 30.78
C ARG A 180 -14.31 99.62 31.66
#